data_AF-A0A3D5LG73-F1
#
_entry.id   AF-A0A3D5LG73-F1
#
_cell.length_a   1.000
_cell.length_b   1.000
_cell.length_c   1.000
_cell.angle_alpha   90.00
_cell.angle_beta   90.00
_cell.angle_gamma   90.00
#
_symmetry.space_group_name_H-M   'P 1'
#
loop_
_entity.id
_entity.type
_entity.pdbx_description
1 polymer ?
#
loop_
_entity_poly.entity_id
_entity_poly.type
_entity_poly.pdbx_seq_one_letter_code
_entity_poly.pdbx_strand_id
1 'polypeptide(L)'
;KMTEAVMKLLNERDGLALGICNGFQALIKLGLVPHGEICPQSAESPTLTYNTIGRHVSKMVYTKVVSNKSPWLQGAELGKVYCNPASHGEGRFVAPQEWLDKLFANGQVATQYVNESGVPTMDEEWNVNGSYMAIEGITSPDGRVLG
;
A
#
# COMPACT_ATOMS: atom_id res chain seq x y z
N LYS A 1 10.09 22.48 9.95
CA LYS A 1 11.34 21.71 10.12
C LYS A 1 11.25 20.28 9.55
N MET A 2 10.50 19.34 10.13
CA MET A 2 10.46 17.95 9.61
C MET A 2 9.69 17.83 8.28
N THR A 3 8.48 18.41 8.22
CA THR A 3 7.67 18.46 6.98
C THR A 3 8.47 19.02 5.80
N GLU A 4 9.11 20.16 5.99
CA GLU A 4 9.96 20.80 4.97
C GLU A 4 11.11 19.89 4.54
N ALA A 5 11.78 19.20 5.48
CA ALA A 5 12.87 18.30 5.14
C ALA A 5 12.42 17.11 4.28
N VAL A 6 11.25 16.53 4.60
CA VAL A 6 10.65 15.46 3.80
C VAL A 6 10.25 15.97 2.42
N MET A 7 9.59 17.13 2.34
CA MET A 7 9.18 17.69 1.05
C MET A 7 10.38 18.07 0.18
N LYS A 8 11.49 18.56 0.77
CA LYS A 8 12.73 18.80 0.04
C LYS A 8 13.38 17.51 -0.48
N LEU A 9 13.36 16.44 0.32
CA LEU A 9 13.83 15.13 -0.13
C LEU A 9 13.07 14.67 -1.37
N LEU A 10 11.74 14.76 -1.36
CA LEU A 10 10.90 14.29 -2.46
C LEU A 10 10.95 15.23 -3.68
N ASN A 11 10.86 16.55 -3.48
CA ASN A 11 10.68 17.49 -4.58
C ASN A 11 11.99 18.04 -5.17
N GLU A 12 13.07 18.11 -4.39
CA GLU A 12 14.31 18.76 -4.83
C GLU A 12 15.47 17.78 -5.04
N ARG A 13 15.34 16.53 -4.57
CA ARG A 13 16.43 15.54 -4.55
C ARG A 13 16.09 14.21 -5.20
N ASP A 14 14.92 14.12 -5.84
CA ASP A 14 14.38 12.87 -6.41
C ASP A 14 14.40 11.70 -5.42
N GLY A 15 14.20 12.02 -4.14
CA GLY A 15 14.26 11.05 -3.05
C GLY A 15 13.12 10.04 -3.14
N LEU A 16 13.41 8.84 -2.65
CA LEU A 16 12.44 7.77 -2.49
C LEU A 16 12.11 7.58 -1.01
N ALA A 17 10.88 7.19 -0.71
CA ALA A 17 10.46 6.81 0.63
C ALA A 17 9.75 5.45 0.60
N LEU A 18 10.04 4.63 1.61
CA LEU A 18 9.44 3.31 1.78
C LEU A 18 8.97 3.15 3.21
N GLY A 19 7.69 2.83 3.40
CA GLY A 19 7.11 2.52 4.69
C GLY A 19 6.65 1.07 4.74
N ILE A 20 7.24 0.25 5.62
CA ILE A 20 6.86 -1.16 5.78
C ILE A 20 6.06 -1.30 7.08
N CYS A 21 4.92 -1.99 7.04
CA CYS A 21 4.06 -2.23 8.21
C CYS A 21 3.68 -0.90 8.91
N ASN A 22 4.18 -0.63 10.12
CA ASN A 22 3.94 0.66 10.82
C ASN A 22 4.46 1.87 10.02
N GLY A 23 5.47 1.67 9.17
CA GLY A 23 5.94 2.69 8.24
C GLY A 23 4.85 3.09 7.24
N PHE A 24 4.15 2.11 6.64
CA PHE A 24 3.02 2.39 5.74
C PHE A 24 1.93 3.15 6.49
N GLN A 25 1.55 2.69 7.69
CA GLN A 25 0.56 3.38 8.53
C GLN A 25 0.93 4.85 8.79
N ALA A 26 2.21 5.15 9.01
CA ALA A 26 2.66 6.52 9.19
C ALA A 26 2.57 7.33 7.88
N LEU A 27 3.09 6.78 6.77
CA LEU A 27 3.13 7.50 5.50
C LEU A 27 1.74 7.74 4.91
N ILE A 28 0.81 6.79 5.03
CA ILE A 28 -0.57 6.97 4.55
C ILE A 28 -1.31 8.04 5.35
N LYS A 29 -1.14 8.07 6.68
CA LYS A 29 -1.72 9.09 7.57
C LYS A 29 -1.12 10.48 7.35
N LEU A 30 0.12 10.56 6.85
CA LEU A 30 0.73 11.82 6.44
C LEU A 30 0.26 12.30 5.07
N GLY A 31 -0.46 11.48 4.29
CA GLY A 31 -0.85 11.78 2.91
C GLY A 31 0.22 11.44 1.86
N LEU A 32 1.42 11.07 2.29
CA LEU A 32 2.57 10.84 1.40
C LEU A 32 2.34 9.71 0.40
N VAL A 33 1.70 8.61 0.82
CA VAL A 33 1.43 7.49 -0.10
C VAL A 33 0.27 7.78 -1.06
N PRO A 34 -0.91 8.28 -0.65
CA PRO A 34 -1.98 8.55 -1.60
C PRO A 34 -1.72 9.78 -2.50
N HIS A 35 -1.02 10.81 -1.99
CA HIS A 35 -0.87 12.11 -2.65
C HIS A 35 0.55 12.43 -3.13
N GLY A 36 1.58 11.82 -2.56
CA GLY A 36 2.98 12.20 -2.81
C GLY A 36 3.46 13.41 -2.02
N GLU A 37 2.60 13.99 -1.17
CA GLU A 37 2.91 15.15 -0.35
C GLU A 37 2.30 15.03 1.04
N ILE A 38 2.86 15.77 2.00
CA ILE A 38 2.30 15.81 3.36
C ILE A 38 1.05 16.68 3.34
N CYS A 39 -0.12 16.09 3.59
CA CYS A 39 -1.40 16.79 3.65
C CYS A 39 -2.26 16.31 4.82
N PRO A 40 -3.19 17.15 5.33
CA PRO A 40 -4.14 16.74 6.36
C PRO A 40 -5.03 15.60 5.88
N GLN A 41 -5.40 14.71 6.80
CA GLN A 41 -6.39 13.67 6.56
C GLN A 41 -7.81 14.25 6.58
N SER A 42 -8.68 13.66 5.77
CA SER A 42 -10.13 13.85 5.80
C SER A 42 -10.82 12.53 6.12
N ALA A 43 -12.13 12.56 6.40
CA ALA A 43 -12.93 11.34 6.60
C ALA A 43 -12.90 10.40 5.38
N GLU A 44 -12.62 10.94 4.19
CA GLU A 44 -12.58 10.21 2.92
C GLU A 44 -11.16 9.74 2.55
N SER A 45 -10.16 9.98 3.39
CA SER A 45 -8.77 9.62 3.08
C SER A 45 -8.57 8.10 3.16
N PRO A 46 -7.84 7.48 2.21
CA PRO A 46 -7.42 6.09 2.33
C PRO A 46 -6.62 5.89 3.61
N THR A 47 -6.81 4.76 4.28
CA THR A 47 -6.11 4.49 5.53
C THR A 47 -5.93 2.99 5.77
N LEU A 48 -5.13 2.67 6.79
CA LEU A 48 -5.02 1.33 7.35
C LEU A 48 -5.76 1.27 8.70
N THR A 49 -6.51 0.20 8.90
CA THR A 49 -7.29 -0.03 10.12
C THR A 49 -7.21 -1.49 10.57
N TYR A 50 -7.92 -1.82 11.65
CA TYR A 50 -8.01 -3.16 12.21
C TYR A 50 -8.39 -4.20 11.16
N ASN A 51 -7.68 -5.33 11.18
CA ASN A 51 -8.00 -6.51 10.38
C ASN A 51 -9.44 -7.00 10.67
N THR A 52 -10.13 -7.56 9.68
CA THR A 52 -11.48 -8.13 9.87
C THR A 52 -11.51 -9.25 10.92
N ILE A 53 -10.45 -10.02 11.02
CA ILE A 53 -10.30 -11.12 11.99
C ILE A 53 -10.21 -10.67 13.46
N GLY A 54 -10.08 -9.36 13.72
CA GLY A 54 -10.03 -8.79 15.08
C GLY A 54 -8.79 -9.16 15.91
N ARG A 55 -7.75 -9.73 15.28
CA ARG A 55 -6.50 -10.13 15.94
C ARG A 55 -5.28 -9.93 15.02
N HIS A 56 -4.10 -10.03 15.62
CA HIS A 56 -2.83 -9.98 14.91
C HIS A 56 -2.67 -11.18 13.96
N VAL A 57 -2.31 -10.91 12.70
CA VAL A 57 -1.90 -11.90 11.70
C VAL A 57 -0.39 -12.10 11.80
N SER A 58 0.08 -13.35 11.83
CA SER A 58 1.50 -13.69 11.67
C SER A 58 1.60 -14.95 10.80
N LYS A 59 1.74 -14.78 9.47
CA LYS A 59 1.85 -15.89 8.52
C LYS A 59 2.51 -15.46 7.22
N MET A 60 2.91 -16.44 6.42
CA MET A 60 3.28 -16.21 5.02
C MET A 60 2.02 -15.97 4.18
N VAL A 61 2.09 -15.00 3.28
CA VAL A 61 1.02 -14.60 2.36
C VAL A 61 1.55 -14.56 0.93
N TYR A 62 0.65 -14.75 -0.03
CA TYR A 62 0.96 -14.56 -1.44
C TYR A 62 0.53 -13.16 -1.88
N THR A 63 1.49 -12.40 -2.41
CA THR A 63 1.23 -11.08 -2.99
C THR A 63 1.66 -11.06 -4.44
N LYS A 64 0.83 -10.45 -5.29
CA LYS A 64 1.10 -10.29 -6.72
C LYS A 64 1.48 -8.84 -6.99
N VAL A 65 2.57 -8.64 -7.72
CA VAL A 65 2.94 -7.31 -8.24
C VAL A 65 2.01 -6.98 -9.40
N VAL A 66 1.16 -5.97 -9.24
CA VAL A 66 0.15 -5.56 -10.25
C VAL A 66 0.47 -4.22 -10.90
N SER A 67 1.45 -3.49 -10.35
CA SER A 67 2.06 -2.31 -10.98
C SER A 67 3.55 -2.30 -10.70
N ASN A 68 4.35 -1.97 -11.72
CA ASN A 68 5.79 -1.74 -11.60
C ASN A 68 6.16 -0.26 -11.87
N LYS A 69 5.20 0.65 -11.66
CA LYS A 69 5.38 2.10 -11.83
C LYS A 69 6.45 2.68 -10.91
N SER A 70 6.64 2.08 -9.73
CA SER A 70 7.56 2.56 -8.71
C SER A 70 9.00 2.09 -8.95
N PRO A 71 10.01 2.96 -8.74
CA PRO A 71 11.42 2.55 -8.69
C PRO A 71 11.69 1.42 -7.70
N TRP A 72 10.93 1.33 -6.61
CA TRP A 72 11.04 0.26 -5.60
C TRP A 72 10.76 -1.13 -6.17
N LEU A 73 10.02 -1.23 -7.28
CA LEU A 73 9.60 -2.48 -7.90
C LEU A 73 10.32 -2.76 -9.21
N GLN A 74 11.39 -2.03 -9.56
CA GLN A 74 12.12 -2.25 -10.82
C GLN A 74 12.76 -3.63 -10.94
N GLY A 75 13.13 -4.26 -9.83
CA GLY A 75 13.64 -5.63 -9.81
C GLY A 75 12.54 -6.70 -9.72
N ALA A 76 11.27 -6.29 -9.57
CA ALA A 76 10.15 -7.19 -9.48
C ALA A 76 9.53 -7.44 -10.86
N GLU A 77 9.05 -8.65 -11.08
CA GLU A 77 8.42 -9.04 -12.34
C GLU A 77 6.92 -8.73 -12.27
N LEU A 78 6.42 -7.94 -13.21
CA LEU A 78 5.00 -7.58 -13.28
C LEU A 78 4.15 -8.84 -13.46
N GLY A 79 3.11 -9.00 -12.64
CA GLY A 79 2.23 -10.15 -12.63
C GLY A 79 2.75 -11.36 -11.86
N LYS A 80 3.99 -11.32 -11.35
CA LYS A 80 4.55 -12.40 -10.54
C LYS A 80 4.00 -12.39 -9.13
N VAL A 81 3.86 -13.60 -8.58
CA VAL A 81 3.47 -13.85 -7.19
C VAL A 81 4.72 -14.09 -6.36
N TYR A 82 4.76 -13.44 -5.20
CA TYR A 82 5.82 -13.56 -4.20
C TYR A 82 5.20 -14.04 -2.88
N CYS A 83 5.99 -14.78 -2.10
CA CYS A 83 5.59 -15.26 -0.77
C CYS A 83 6.28 -14.39 0.29
N ASN A 84 5.49 -13.58 1.01
CA ASN A 84 6.00 -12.56 1.92
C ASN A 84 5.50 -12.81 3.36
N PRO A 85 6.28 -12.47 4.39
CA PRO A 85 5.80 -12.52 5.77
C PRO A 85 4.84 -11.34 6.05
N ALA A 86 3.66 -11.63 6.58
CA ALA A 86 2.72 -10.64 7.09
C ALA A 86 2.67 -10.71 8.62
N SER A 87 2.87 -9.57 9.29
CA SER A 87 2.84 -9.44 10.75
C SER A 87 2.20 -8.12 11.18
N HIS A 88 0.87 -8.08 11.34
CA HIS A 88 0.14 -6.85 11.72
C HIS A 88 -1.24 -7.14 12.35
N GLY A 89 -1.69 -6.22 13.21
CA GLY A 89 -3.09 -6.16 13.70
C GLY A 89 -3.95 -5.11 12.99
N GLU A 90 -3.31 -4.13 12.34
CA GLU A 90 -3.94 -2.96 11.72
C GLU A 90 -3.40 -2.75 10.28
N GLY A 91 -3.49 -3.80 9.45
CA GLY A 91 -2.99 -3.78 8.07
C GLY A 91 -4.07 -3.63 7.02
N ARG A 92 -5.34 -3.51 7.43
CA ARG A 92 -6.47 -3.51 6.50
C ARG A 92 -6.58 -2.19 5.76
N PHE A 93 -6.35 -2.20 4.45
CA PHE A 93 -6.56 -1.06 3.59
C PHE A 93 -8.05 -0.81 3.35
N VAL A 94 -8.48 0.41 3.63
CA VAL A 94 -9.85 0.88 3.39
C VAL A 94 -9.82 2.25 2.73
N ALA A 95 -10.73 2.47 1.79
CA ALA A 95 -10.92 3.74 1.11
C ALA A 95 -12.34 3.81 0.50
N PRO A 96 -12.88 5.01 0.26
CA PRO A 96 -14.08 5.21 -0.54
C PRO A 96 -13.91 4.68 -1.97
N GLN A 97 -15.02 4.32 -2.65
CA GLN A 97 -14.97 3.75 -4.00
C GLN A 97 -14.24 4.66 -5.01
N GLU A 98 -14.46 5.97 -4.96
CA GLU A 98 -13.78 6.94 -5.83
C GLU A 98 -12.25 6.86 -5.69
N TRP A 99 -11.76 6.65 -4.46
CA TRP A 99 -10.33 6.46 -4.21
C TRP A 99 -9.82 5.15 -4.79
N LEU A 100 -10.56 4.06 -4.64
CA LEU A 100 -10.19 2.76 -5.22
C LEU A 100 -10.05 2.90 -6.75
N ASP A 101 -11.06 3.47 -7.40
CA ASP A 101 -11.07 3.66 -8.85
C ASP A 101 -9.89 4.53 -9.30
N LYS A 102 -9.63 5.63 -8.59
CA LYS A 102 -8.50 6.53 -8.85
C LYS A 102 -7.15 5.82 -8.70
N LEU A 103 -6.96 5.04 -7.63
CA LEU A 103 -5.71 4.33 -7.38
C LEU A 103 -5.41 3.30 -8.47
N PHE A 104 -6.42 2.53 -8.91
CA PHE A 104 -6.28 1.59 -10.02
C PHE A 104 -6.02 2.32 -11.35
N ALA A 105 -6.80 3.35 -11.67
CA ALA A 105 -6.62 4.13 -12.90
C ALA A 105 -5.23 4.77 -13.02
N ASN A 106 -4.66 5.21 -11.89
CA ASN A 106 -3.32 5.81 -11.84
C ASN A 106 -2.18 4.78 -11.78
N GLY A 107 -2.49 3.48 -11.69
CA GLY A 107 -1.51 2.42 -11.46
C GLY A 107 -0.79 2.52 -10.11
N GLN A 108 -1.46 3.12 -9.11
CA GLN A 108 -0.94 3.30 -7.74
C GLN A 108 -1.11 2.05 -6.88
N VAL A 109 -1.96 1.09 -7.26
CA VAL A 109 -2.01 -0.21 -6.60
C VAL A 109 -0.77 -1.01 -7.01
N ALA A 110 0.16 -1.20 -6.08
CA ALA A 110 1.44 -1.86 -6.34
C ALA A 110 1.31 -3.38 -6.23
N THR A 111 0.69 -3.84 -5.15
CA THR A 111 0.58 -5.25 -4.80
C THR A 111 -0.83 -5.60 -4.30
N GLN A 112 -1.26 -6.82 -4.61
CA GLN A 112 -2.51 -7.37 -4.10
C GLN A 112 -2.28 -8.73 -3.45
N TYR A 113 -3.00 -9.03 -2.37
CA TYR A 113 -3.13 -10.39 -1.85
C TYR A 113 -3.80 -11.29 -2.88
N VAL A 114 -3.26 -12.50 -3.06
CA VAL A 114 -3.76 -13.48 -4.04
C VAL A 114 -3.85 -14.87 -3.42
N ASN A 115 -4.68 -15.72 -4.01
CA ASN A 115 -4.66 -17.16 -3.71
C ASN A 115 -3.46 -17.86 -4.36
N GLU A 116 -3.34 -19.18 -4.15
CA GLU A 116 -2.25 -20.01 -4.72
C GLU A 116 -2.18 -19.96 -6.25
N SER A 117 -3.32 -19.71 -6.91
CA SER A 117 -3.40 -19.56 -8.37
C SER A 117 -3.01 -18.15 -8.86
N GLY A 118 -2.61 -17.25 -7.96
CA GLY A 118 -2.21 -15.88 -8.30
C GLY A 118 -3.36 -14.96 -8.69
N VAL A 119 -4.58 -15.28 -8.24
CA VAL A 119 -5.80 -14.49 -8.47
C VAL A 119 -6.11 -13.66 -7.22
N PRO A 120 -6.27 -12.33 -7.33
CA PRO A 120 -6.72 -11.49 -6.22
C PRO A 120 -8.07 -11.97 -5.68
N THR A 121 -8.20 -12.03 -4.37
CA THR A 121 -9.40 -12.59 -3.72
C THR A 121 -9.76 -11.84 -2.45
N MET A 122 -11.04 -11.84 -2.12
CA MET A 122 -11.56 -11.34 -0.84
C MET A 122 -11.73 -12.46 0.20
N ASP A 123 -11.34 -13.69 -0.14
CA ASP A 123 -11.28 -14.80 0.80
C ASP A 123 -10.25 -14.51 1.90
N GLU A 124 -10.68 -14.58 3.16
CA GLU A 124 -9.88 -14.25 4.34
C GLU A 124 -8.72 -15.23 4.57
N GLU A 125 -8.73 -16.40 3.94
CA GLU A 125 -7.58 -17.32 3.96
C GLU A 125 -6.33 -16.67 3.32
N TRP A 126 -6.54 -15.89 2.26
CA TRP A 126 -5.51 -15.31 1.41
C TRP A 126 -5.39 -13.79 1.57
N ASN A 127 -6.52 -13.08 1.66
CA ASN A 127 -6.61 -11.68 2.06
C ASN A 127 -6.75 -11.57 3.57
N VAL A 128 -5.63 -11.77 4.26
CA VAL A 128 -5.56 -12.04 5.71
C VAL A 128 -6.02 -10.90 6.62
N ASN A 129 -6.17 -9.69 6.10
CA ASN A 129 -6.67 -8.52 6.83
C ASN A 129 -8.03 -8.00 6.34
N GLY A 130 -8.56 -8.54 5.23
CA GLY A 130 -9.78 -8.05 4.61
C GLY A 130 -9.62 -6.67 3.96
N SER A 131 -8.42 -6.37 3.44
CA SER A 131 -8.15 -5.16 2.67
C SER A 131 -9.08 -5.06 1.46
N TYR A 132 -9.62 -3.87 1.21
CA TYR A 132 -10.48 -3.62 0.06
C TYR A 132 -9.74 -3.90 -1.24
N MET A 133 -10.42 -4.56 -2.19
CA MET A 133 -9.87 -4.97 -3.48
C MET A 133 -8.57 -5.79 -3.33
N ALA A 134 -8.41 -6.50 -2.20
CA ALA A 134 -7.21 -7.24 -1.85
C ALA A 134 -5.92 -6.39 -1.88
N ILE A 135 -6.01 -5.08 -1.72
CA ILE A 135 -4.85 -4.18 -1.76
C ILE A 135 -3.90 -4.47 -0.60
N GLU A 136 -2.64 -4.77 -0.91
CA GLU A 136 -1.59 -4.98 0.09
C GLU A 136 -0.66 -3.76 0.18
N GLY A 137 -0.32 -3.15 -0.96
CA GLY A 137 0.53 -1.97 -1.03
C GLY A 137 0.11 -1.01 -2.13
N ILE A 138 0.34 0.28 -1.90
CA ILE A 138 0.08 1.37 -2.85
C ILE A 138 1.27 2.34 -2.94
N THR A 139 1.32 3.13 -4.01
CA THR A 139 2.36 4.14 -4.21
C THR A 139 1.79 5.54 -4.31
N SER A 140 2.66 6.55 -4.13
CA SER A 140 2.39 7.92 -4.58
C SER A 140 2.08 7.98 -6.06
N PRO A 141 1.38 9.03 -6.54
CA PRO A 141 1.05 9.20 -7.95
C PRO A 141 2.28 9.14 -8.87
N ASP A 142 3.44 9.59 -8.40
CA ASP A 142 4.72 9.56 -9.10
C ASP A 142 5.54 8.27 -8.86
N GLY A 143 5.06 7.35 -8.01
CA GLY A 143 5.70 6.09 -7.68
C GLY A 143 6.87 6.18 -6.69
N ARG A 144 7.26 7.36 -6.19
CA ARG A 144 8.46 7.54 -5.36
C ARG A 144 8.28 7.15 -3.88
N VAL A 145 7.05 7.22 -3.39
CA VAL A 145 6.66 6.76 -2.05
C VAL A 145 5.94 5.43 -2.19
N LEU A 146 6.42 4.38 -1.53
CA LEU A 146 5.75 3.08 -1.45
C LEU A 146 5.33 2.82 0.00
N GLY A 147 4.07 2.43 0.18
CA GLY A 147 3.48 1.94 1.42
C GLY A 147 2.93 0.55 1.22
#